data_AF-A0A9W8VF08-F1
#
_entry.id   AF-A0A9W8VF08-F1
#
_cell.length_a   1.000
_cell.length_b   1.000
_cell.length_c   1.000
_cell.angle_alpha   90.00
_cell.angle_beta   90.00
_cell.angle_gamma   90.00
#
_symmetry.space_group_name_H-M   'P 1'
#
loop_
_entity.id
_entity.type
_entity.pdbx_description
1 polymer ?
#
loop_
_entity_poly.entity_id
_entity_poly.type
_entity_poly.pdbx_seq_one_letter_code
_entity_poly.pdbx_strand_id
1 'polypeptide(L)'
;MRQPLLEDLDFEEAYQIFNVCARSLGTSPSDIYRKGHASQVSSSAIKRPFFFGEHIIKHIEPGDYVVIIANELLTMAVALLPNLVHLGIERGPRRSYTGPSFCKIDVSPATLDALGITALRLKTLQSDYAPKQLLSRTPNLETLATGIYDSFPGMPSVRNLHIQGQVSIRRHLKKCLSACTGPLSTFSYTAEDIEISDVIECLDYARFHTSLESLYLLQRLESESLVMKPIPSLKLFTKLKTIFIPTDHISTSSLEAPQLVDVLPSNITSFTLVRRDTPVDFTMEDLQRLTKTKPTAFASPRVTKASEEKERVGLDYLWAASDSR
;
A
#
# COMPACT_ATOMS: atom_id res chain seq x y z
N MET A 1 3.91 4.30 -20.64
CA MET A 1 2.64 4.57 -19.91
C MET A 1 1.82 3.30 -19.90
N ARG A 2 1.43 2.77 -18.74
CA ARG A 2 0.43 1.70 -18.65
C ARG A 2 -0.97 2.33 -18.77
N GLN A 3 -1.83 1.81 -19.64
CA GLN A 3 -3.23 2.21 -19.71
C GLN A 3 -3.98 1.70 -18.47
N PRO A 4 -4.89 2.48 -17.87
CA PRO A 4 -5.72 2.03 -16.76
C PRO A 4 -6.73 0.98 -17.23
N LEU A 5 -6.58 -0.27 -16.78
CA LEU A 5 -7.39 -1.44 -17.18
C LEU A 5 -8.91 -1.31 -16.91
N LEU A 6 -9.32 -0.40 -16.03
CA LEU A 6 -10.71 -0.28 -15.57
C LEU A 6 -11.54 0.73 -16.37
N GLU A 7 -10.89 1.72 -16.98
CA GLU A 7 -11.59 2.77 -17.75
C GLU A 7 -12.13 2.22 -19.08
N ASP A 8 -11.53 1.12 -19.58
CA ASP A 8 -11.91 0.43 -20.82
C ASP A 8 -12.68 -0.88 -20.56
N LEU A 9 -13.20 -1.10 -19.34
CA LEU A 9 -13.90 -2.33 -19.00
C LEU A 9 -15.27 -2.39 -19.71
N ASP A 10 -15.32 -3.15 -20.80
CA ASP A 10 -16.56 -3.46 -21.51
C ASP A 10 -17.43 -4.46 -20.74
N PHE A 11 -18.74 -4.20 -20.71
CA PHE A 11 -19.69 -5.01 -19.95
C PHE A 11 -19.81 -6.44 -20.49
N GLU A 12 -19.89 -6.58 -21.81
CA GLU A 12 -20.10 -7.88 -22.46
C GLU A 12 -18.82 -8.71 -22.40
N GLU A 13 -17.67 -8.10 -22.69
CA GLU A 13 -16.36 -8.77 -22.57
C GLU A 13 -16.11 -9.26 -21.14
N ALA A 14 -16.41 -8.42 -20.15
CA ALA A 14 -16.30 -8.80 -18.74
C ALA A 14 -17.21 -9.99 -18.40
N TYR A 15 -18.44 -10.03 -18.93
CA TYR A 15 -19.33 -11.18 -18.75
C TYR A 15 -18.74 -12.45 -19.37
N GLN A 16 -18.23 -12.37 -20.60
CA GLN A 16 -17.63 -13.53 -21.27
C GLN A 16 -16.45 -14.10 -20.46
N ILE A 17 -15.57 -13.23 -19.96
CA ILE A 17 -14.46 -13.62 -19.07
C ILE A 17 -15.01 -14.27 -17.79
N PHE A 18 -15.99 -13.64 -17.13
CA PHE A 18 -16.59 -14.16 -15.90
C PHE A 18 -17.23 -15.55 -16.12
N ASN A 19 -17.95 -15.73 -17.23
CA ASN A 19 -18.58 -16.99 -17.62
C ASN A 19 -17.55 -18.10 -17.86
N VAL A 20 -16.45 -17.81 -18.54
CA VAL A 20 -15.34 -18.77 -18.71
C VAL A 20 -14.76 -19.17 -17.35
N CYS A 21 -14.50 -18.21 -16.47
CA CYS A 21 -14.02 -18.46 -15.11
C CYS A 21 -15.01 -19.29 -14.27
N ALA A 22 -16.31 -19.03 -14.39
CA ALA A 22 -17.34 -19.78 -13.67
C ALA A 22 -17.36 -21.25 -14.11
N ARG A 23 -17.27 -21.49 -15.43
CA ARG A 23 -17.25 -22.84 -15.98
C ARG A 23 -16.02 -23.63 -15.58
N SER A 24 -14.84 -23.00 -15.53
CA SER A 24 -13.62 -23.68 -15.08
C SER A 24 -13.64 -24.03 -13.60
N LEU A 25 -14.43 -23.30 -12.80
CA LEU A 25 -14.75 -23.63 -11.40
C LEU A 25 -15.91 -24.63 -11.27
N GLY A 26 -16.41 -25.20 -12.38
CA GLY A 26 -17.49 -26.20 -12.37
C GLY A 26 -18.87 -25.63 -12.02
N THR A 27 -19.11 -24.34 -12.26
CA THR A 27 -20.38 -23.66 -11.98
C THR A 27 -20.82 -22.80 -13.17
N SER A 28 -21.91 -22.06 -13.01
CA SER A 28 -22.36 -21.05 -13.98
C SER A 28 -22.55 -19.67 -13.31
N PRO A 29 -22.48 -18.57 -14.06
CA PRO A 29 -22.79 -17.25 -13.52
C PRO A 29 -24.18 -17.17 -12.86
N SER A 30 -25.19 -17.78 -13.49
CA SER A 30 -26.56 -17.81 -12.95
C SER A 30 -26.67 -18.58 -11.62
N ASP A 31 -25.87 -19.63 -11.41
CA ASP A 31 -25.84 -20.37 -10.15
C ASP A 31 -25.15 -19.56 -9.05
N ILE A 32 -24.06 -18.86 -9.38
CA ILE A 32 -23.39 -17.93 -8.46
C ILE A 32 -24.37 -16.86 -8.01
N TYR A 33 -25.13 -16.26 -8.93
CA TYR A 33 -26.16 -15.27 -8.61
C TYR A 33 -27.23 -15.83 -7.68
N ARG A 34 -27.78 -17.01 -8.00
CA ARG A 34 -28.86 -17.63 -7.21
C ARG A 34 -28.40 -17.97 -5.80
N LYS A 35 -27.16 -18.41 -5.62
CA LYS A 35 -26.59 -18.78 -4.31
C LYS A 35 -26.15 -17.57 -3.48
N GLY A 36 -25.52 -16.58 -4.11
CA GLY A 36 -24.84 -15.48 -3.40
C GLY A 36 -25.57 -14.13 -3.42
N HIS A 37 -26.35 -13.85 -4.46
CA HIS A 37 -26.85 -12.49 -4.74
C HIS A 37 -28.37 -12.36 -4.76
N ALA A 38 -29.13 -13.45 -4.80
CA ALA A 38 -30.60 -13.41 -4.94
C ALA A 38 -31.31 -12.63 -3.83
N SER A 39 -30.71 -12.51 -2.63
CA SER A 39 -31.24 -11.74 -1.50
C SER A 39 -30.81 -10.26 -1.48
N GLN A 40 -29.94 -9.82 -2.39
CA GLN A 40 -29.40 -8.45 -2.41
C GLN A 40 -30.23 -7.54 -3.33
N VAL A 41 -31.13 -6.73 -2.75
CA VAL A 41 -32.07 -5.87 -3.49
C VAL A 41 -31.38 -4.67 -4.16
N SER A 42 -30.33 -4.11 -3.55
CA SER A 42 -29.78 -2.77 -3.86
C SER A 42 -28.83 -2.68 -5.07
N SER A 43 -28.42 -3.79 -5.69
CA SER A 43 -27.55 -3.80 -6.89
C SER A 43 -28.07 -4.68 -8.02
N SER A 44 -29.36 -5.03 -7.95
CA SER A 44 -29.99 -5.96 -8.90
C SER A 44 -29.97 -5.47 -10.35
N ALA A 45 -30.06 -4.16 -10.60
CA ALA A 45 -30.10 -3.60 -11.95
C ALA A 45 -28.81 -3.77 -12.78
N ILE A 46 -27.66 -3.99 -12.12
CA ILE A 46 -26.37 -4.25 -12.78
C ILE A 46 -26.00 -5.72 -12.63
N LYS A 47 -26.08 -6.26 -11.40
CA LYS A 47 -25.68 -7.64 -11.13
C LYS A 47 -26.55 -8.64 -11.89
N ARG A 48 -27.87 -8.46 -11.90
CA ARG A 48 -28.73 -9.43 -12.57
C ARG A 48 -28.40 -9.50 -14.08
N PRO A 49 -28.40 -8.41 -14.86
CA PRO A 49 -28.00 -8.51 -16.26
C PRO A 49 -26.63 -9.15 -16.44
N PHE A 50 -25.64 -8.76 -15.62
CA PHE A 50 -24.29 -9.31 -15.69
C PHE A 50 -24.26 -10.83 -15.49
N PHE A 51 -24.91 -11.36 -14.45
CA PHE A 51 -24.86 -12.79 -14.15
C PHE A 51 -25.74 -13.65 -15.08
N PHE A 52 -26.66 -13.05 -15.83
CA PHE A 52 -27.51 -13.75 -16.80
C PHE A 52 -27.09 -13.52 -18.26
N GLY A 53 -26.06 -12.69 -18.51
CA GLY A 53 -25.64 -12.32 -19.86
C GLY A 53 -26.69 -11.49 -20.60
N GLU A 54 -27.46 -10.68 -19.87
CA GLU A 54 -28.42 -9.75 -20.45
C GLU A 54 -27.74 -8.41 -20.72
N HIS A 55 -28.24 -7.67 -21.71
CA HIS A 55 -27.73 -6.33 -21.99
C HIS A 55 -28.00 -5.37 -20.83
N ILE A 56 -27.03 -4.50 -20.56
CA ILE A 56 -27.20 -3.43 -19.59
C ILE A 56 -28.29 -2.45 -20.04
N ILE A 57 -29.06 -1.92 -19.09
CA ILE A 57 -30.06 -0.89 -19.38
C ILE A 57 -29.33 0.34 -19.94
N LYS A 58 -29.82 0.89 -21.06
CA LYS A 58 -29.20 1.98 -21.86
C LYS A 58 -28.87 3.29 -21.10
N HIS A 59 -29.22 3.40 -19.82
CA HIS A 59 -29.04 4.60 -19.00
C HIS A 59 -28.04 4.42 -17.85
N ILE A 60 -27.37 3.28 -17.75
CA ILE A 60 -26.34 3.06 -16.72
C ILE A 60 -25.00 3.53 -17.28
N GLU A 61 -24.37 4.49 -16.59
CA GLU A 61 -23.07 4.98 -17.02
C GLU A 61 -21.95 3.99 -16.65
N PRO A 62 -20.83 3.94 -17.40
CA PRO A 62 -19.69 3.08 -17.06
C PRO A 62 -19.21 3.21 -15.61
N GLY A 63 -19.22 4.42 -15.06
CA GLY A 63 -18.85 4.66 -13.66
C GLY A 63 -19.68 3.87 -12.65
N ASP A 64 -20.94 3.55 -12.97
CA ASP A 64 -21.86 2.87 -12.06
C ASP A 64 -21.64 1.35 -12.00
N TYR A 65 -21.22 0.73 -13.11
CA TYR A 65 -21.05 -0.72 -13.18
C TYR A 65 -19.60 -1.19 -13.03
N VAL A 66 -18.61 -0.38 -13.41
CA VAL A 66 -17.20 -0.80 -13.48
C VAL A 66 -16.70 -1.36 -12.17
N VAL A 67 -16.94 -0.70 -11.03
CA VAL A 67 -16.50 -1.18 -9.71
C VAL A 67 -17.20 -2.49 -9.33
N ILE A 68 -18.50 -2.60 -9.62
CA ILE A 68 -19.29 -3.79 -9.30
C ILE A 68 -18.71 -4.99 -10.06
N ILE A 69 -18.51 -4.86 -11.37
CA ILE A 69 -18.00 -5.93 -12.22
C ILE A 69 -16.53 -6.24 -11.91
N ALA A 70 -15.70 -5.22 -11.70
CA ALA A 70 -14.30 -5.41 -11.33
C ALA A 70 -14.15 -6.20 -10.02
N ASN A 71 -15.05 -5.98 -9.04
CA ASN A 71 -15.06 -6.77 -7.81
C ASN A 71 -15.39 -8.24 -8.08
N GLU A 72 -16.38 -8.52 -8.94
CA GLU A 72 -16.73 -9.89 -9.31
C GLU A 72 -15.58 -10.56 -10.09
N LEU A 73 -14.92 -9.85 -11.01
CA LEU A 73 -13.76 -10.35 -11.75
C LEU A 73 -12.55 -10.61 -10.85
N LEU A 74 -12.21 -9.70 -9.93
CA LEU A 74 -11.15 -9.92 -8.94
C LEU A 74 -11.46 -11.16 -8.10
N THR A 75 -12.72 -11.36 -7.73
CA THR A 75 -13.17 -12.53 -6.97
C THR A 75 -12.92 -13.83 -7.74
N MET A 76 -13.25 -13.87 -9.02
CA MET A 76 -12.97 -15.04 -9.86
C MET A 76 -11.47 -15.27 -10.02
N ALA A 77 -10.68 -14.21 -10.19
CA ALA A 77 -9.23 -14.32 -10.29
C ALA A 77 -8.61 -14.94 -9.03
N VAL A 78 -9.00 -14.50 -7.83
CA VAL A 78 -8.49 -15.09 -6.59
C VAL A 78 -9.02 -16.51 -6.34
N ALA A 79 -10.23 -16.82 -6.80
CA ALA A 79 -10.81 -18.16 -6.70
C ALA A 79 -10.11 -19.19 -7.60
N LEU A 80 -9.73 -18.79 -8.81
CA LEU A 80 -9.01 -19.63 -9.77
C LEU A 80 -7.55 -19.90 -9.38
N LEU A 81 -7.00 -19.10 -8.46
CA LEU A 81 -5.61 -19.18 -8.02
C LEU A 81 -5.54 -19.64 -6.56
N PRO A 82 -5.89 -20.90 -6.22
CA PRO A 82 -5.95 -21.37 -4.84
C PRO A 82 -4.60 -21.38 -4.12
N ASN A 83 -3.49 -21.31 -4.87
CA ASN A 83 -2.13 -21.22 -4.35
C ASN A 83 -1.56 -19.79 -4.40
N LEU A 84 -2.40 -18.77 -4.61
CA LEU A 84 -1.98 -17.38 -4.60
C LEU A 84 -1.51 -16.96 -3.21
N VAL A 85 -0.20 -16.74 -3.06
CA VAL A 85 0.43 -16.33 -1.80
C VAL A 85 0.64 -14.82 -1.71
N HIS A 86 0.78 -14.16 -2.87
CA HIS A 86 1.04 -12.72 -2.96
C HIS A 86 0.10 -12.06 -3.96
N LEU A 87 -0.46 -10.91 -3.59
CA LEU A 87 -1.35 -10.10 -4.40
C LEU A 87 -1.03 -8.62 -4.23
N GLY A 88 -0.87 -7.93 -5.35
CA GLY A 88 -0.75 -6.47 -5.42
C GLY A 88 -1.97 -5.88 -6.14
N ILE A 89 -2.58 -4.86 -5.55
CA ILE A 89 -3.72 -4.13 -6.11
C ILE A 89 -3.39 -2.64 -6.06
N GLU A 90 -2.99 -2.10 -7.19
CA GLU A 90 -2.67 -0.68 -7.33
C GLU A 90 -3.85 0.06 -7.95
N ARG A 91 -4.19 1.25 -7.42
CA ARG A 91 -5.07 2.16 -8.15
C ARG A 91 -4.44 2.58 -9.48
N GLY A 92 -5.28 2.69 -10.50
CA GLY A 92 -4.88 3.24 -11.80
C GLY A 92 -4.42 4.71 -11.70
N PRO A 93 -3.63 5.20 -12.66
CA PRO A 93 -3.17 6.57 -12.70
C PRO A 93 -4.34 7.56 -12.69
N ARG A 94 -4.24 8.58 -11.83
CA ARG A 94 -5.24 9.63 -11.62
C ARG A 94 -5.34 10.53 -12.86
N ARG A 95 -6.16 10.16 -13.85
CA ARG A 95 -6.22 10.91 -15.13
C ARG A 95 -7.19 12.09 -15.13
N SER A 96 -8.11 12.23 -14.18
CA SER A 96 -9.04 13.37 -14.18
C SER A 96 -9.74 13.60 -12.84
N TYR A 97 -9.74 14.84 -12.34
CA TYR A 97 -10.54 15.26 -11.18
C TYR A 97 -12.07 15.29 -11.43
N THR A 98 -12.53 14.90 -12.62
CA THR A 98 -13.93 15.04 -13.05
C THR A 98 -14.58 13.77 -13.65
N GLY A 99 -13.90 12.62 -13.65
CA GLY A 99 -14.48 11.28 -13.94
C GLY A 99 -14.54 10.40 -12.69
N PRO A 100 -14.90 9.10 -12.76
CA PRO A 100 -14.92 8.17 -11.62
C PRO A 100 -13.49 7.82 -11.15
N SER A 101 -12.77 8.86 -10.75
CA SER A 101 -11.53 8.82 -10.00
C SER A 101 -11.79 8.12 -8.68
N PHE A 102 -10.88 7.22 -8.30
CA PHE A 102 -10.87 6.41 -7.07
C PHE A 102 -11.73 5.13 -7.08
N CYS A 103 -11.65 4.30 -8.12
CA CYS A 103 -12.20 2.94 -8.05
C CYS A 103 -11.34 2.07 -7.09
N LYS A 104 -11.81 1.91 -5.84
CA LYS A 104 -11.29 0.90 -4.89
C LYS A 104 -11.98 -0.43 -5.19
N ILE A 105 -11.22 -1.42 -5.64
CA ILE A 105 -11.72 -2.76 -5.95
C ILE A 105 -11.55 -3.65 -4.73
N ASP A 106 -12.53 -4.50 -4.49
CA ASP A 106 -12.47 -5.51 -3.43
C ASP A 106 -13.04 -6.82 -3.95
N VAL A 107 -12.92 -7.90 -3.19
CA VAL A 107 -13.61 -9.15 -3.52
C VAL A 107 -15.09 -9.06 -3.12
N SER A 108 -15.93 -9.82 -3.80
CA SER A 108 -17.35 -9.99 -3.54
C SER A 108 -17.56 -11.15 -2.56
N PRO A 109 -17.97 -10.89 -1.30
CA PRO A 109 -18.21 -11.96 -0.34
C PRO A 109 -19.27 -12.95 -0.82
N ALA A 110 -20.31 -12.45 -1.48
CA ALA A 110 -21.41 -13.27 -2.00
C ALA A 110 -20.94 -14.26 -3.07
N THR A 111 -20.07 -13.84 -3.99
CA THR A 111 -19.47 -14.75 -4.98
C THR A 111 -18.51 -15.73 -4.32
N LEU A 112 -17.68 -15.31 -3.36
CA LEU A 112 -16.82 -16.23 -2.60
C LEU A 112 -17.66 -17.30 -1.87
N ASP A 113 -18.72 -16.89 -1.19
CA ASP A 113 -19.61 -17.79 -0.45
C ASP A 113 -20.34 -18.74 -1.40
N ALA A 114 -20.80 -18.26 -2.56
CA ALA A 114 -21.42 -19.10 -3.59
C ALA A 114 -20.46 -20.15 -4.18
N LEU A 115 -19.16 -19.84 -4.21
CA LEU A 115 -18.07 -20.76 -4.59
C LEU A 115 -17.61 -21.65 -3.43
N GLY A 116 -18.14 -21.48 -2.22
CA GLY A 116 -17.72 -22.21 -1.02
C GLY A 116 -16.35 -21.79 -0.47
N ILE A 117 -15.85 -20.61 -0.85
CA ILE A 117 -14.55 -20.10 -0.44
C ILE A 117 -14.71 -19.27 0.84
N THR A 118 -14.40 -19.89 1.97
CA THR A 118 -14.49 -19.23 3.28
C THR A 118 -13.22 -18.47 3.65
N ALA A 119 -12.05 -18.91 3.18
CA ALA A 119 -10.77 -18.30 3.44
C ALA A 119 -9.82 -18.43 2.24
N LEU A 120 -9.03 -17.37 2.00
CA LEU A 120 -8.00 -17.27 0.98
C LEU A 120 -6.62 -17.53 1.61
N ARG A 121 -5.72 -18.18 0.86
CA ARG A 121 -4.37 -18.56 1.32
C ARG A 121 -3.31 -17.46 1.17
N LEU A 122 -3.75 -16.21 1.04
CA LEU A 122 -2.87 -15.07 0.84
C LEU A 122 -2.01 -14.83 2.08
N LYS A 123 -0.70 -14.66 1.89
CA LYS A 123 0.25 -14.27 2.95
C LYS A 123 0.72 -12.83 2.83
N THR A 124 0.75 -12.28 1.61
CA THR A 124 1.23 -10.92 1.36
C THR A 124 0.25 -10.16 0.50
N LEU A 125 -0.23 -9.02 1.01
CA LEU A 125 -1.10 -8.11 0.29
C LEU A 125 -0.43 -6.74 0.16
N GLN A 126 -0.45 -6.19 -1.04
CA GLN A 126 -0.06 -4.81 -1.31
C GLN A 126 -1.25 -4.08 -1.93
N SER A 127 -1.65 -2.94 -1.35
CA SER A 127 -2.66 -2.08 -1.96
C SER A 127 -2.57 -0.65 -1.44
N ASP A 128 -2.81 0.36 -2.25
CA ASP A 128 -2.82 1.75 -1.76
C ASP A 128 -4.09 2.13 -0.96
N TYR A 129 -4.95 1.14 -0.66
CA TYR A 129 -6.12 1.23 0.21
C TYR A 129 -6.35 -0.07 0.98
N ALA A 130 -7.35 -0.08 1.88
CA ALA A 130 -7.71 -1.28 2.62
C ALA A 130 -8.89 -2.02 1.96
N PRO A 131 -8.66 -3.09 1.17
CA PRO A 131 -9.74 -3.94 0.65
C PRO A 131 -10.30 -4.80 1.79
N LYS A 132 -11.34 -4.32 2.46
CA LYS A 132 -11.86 -4.87 3.71
C LYS A 132 -12.39 -6.30 3.54
N GLN A 133 -13.05 -6.59 2.42
CA GLN A 133 -13.62 -7.91 2.15
C GLN A 133 -12.52 -8.93 1.85
N LEU A 134 -11.45 -8.50 1.16
CA LEU A 134 -10.29 -9.34 0.94
C LEU A 134 -9.57 -9.62 2.26
N LEU A 135 -9.30 -8.57 3.05
CA LEU A 135 -8.65 -8.68 4.35
C LEU A 135 -9.41 -9.59 5.32
N SER A 136 -10.75 -9.52 5.34
CA SER A 136 -11.57 -10.37 6.21
C SER A 136 -11.54 -11.85 5.81
N ARG A 137 -11.20 -12.15 4.55
CA ARG A 137 -11.08 -13.51 4.01
C ARG A 137 -9.65 -14.04 4.01
N THR A 138 -8.67 -13.28 4.50
CA THR A 138 -7.25 -13.69 4.56
C THR A 138 -6.76 -13.79 6.01
N PRO A 139 -7.24 -14.78 6.79
CA PRO A 139 -6.90 -14.89 8.22
C PRO A 139 -5.42 -15.16 8.48
N ASN A 140 -4.69 -15.68 7.49
CA ASN A 140 -3.27 -16.01 7.58
C ASN A 140 -2.37 -14.97 6.92
N LEU A 141 -2.86 -13.74 6.71
CA LEU A 141 -2.06 -12.67 6.13
C LEU A 141 -0.91 -12.30 7.06
N GLU A 142 0.32 -12.44 6.58
CA GLU A 142 1.55 -12.20 7.35
C GLU A 142 2.12 -10.80 7.07
N THR A 143 1.99 -10.31 5.82
CA THR A 143 2.57 -9.05 5.36
C THR A 143 1.52 -8.19 4.67
N LEU A 144 1.40 -6.93 5.11
CA LEU A 144 0.52 -5.93 4.52
C LEU A 144 1.31 -4.68 4.18
N ALA A 145 1.29 -4.29 2.91
CA ALA A 145 1.73 -2.98 2.45
C ALA A 145 0.51 -2.16 2.04
N THR A 146 0.21 -1.07 2.77
CA THR A 146 -1.05 -0.34 2.60
C THR A 146 -0.97 1.17 2.72
N GLY A 147 -1.91 1.87 2.09
CA GLY A 147 -2.30 3.23 2.49
C GLY A 147 -3.21 3.21 3.74
N ILE A 148 -3.38 4.35 4.43
CA ILE A 148 -4.16 4.44 5.69
C ILE A 148 -5.43 5.28 5.60
N TYR A 149 -6.22 5.08 4.54
CA TYR A 149 -7.42 5.90 4.28
C TYR A 149 -8.72 5.31 4.83
N ASP A 150 -8.70 4.08 5.36
CA ASP A 150 -9.91 3.29 5.61
C ASP A 150 -9.84 2.54 6.96
N SER A 151 -10.98 1.99 7.38
CA SER A 151 -11.03 1.08 8.54
C SER A 151 -10.52 -0.31 8.16
N PHE A 152 -9.76 -0.93 9.03
CA PHE A 152 -9.25 -2.29 8.85
C PHE A 152 -10.04 -3.29 9.70
N PRO A 153 -10.31 -4.51 9.20
CA PRO A 153 -10.77 -5.61 10.07
C PRO A 153 -9.65 -6.02 11.03
N GLY A 154 -9.94 -6.88 12.00
CA GLY A 154 -8.90 -7.45 12.87
C GLY A 154 -7.89 -8.27 12.06
N MET A 155 -6.60 -7.97 12.23
CA MET A 155 -5.47 -8.57 11.50
C MET A 155 -4.51 -9.24 12.49
N PRO A 156 -4.89 -10.37 13.11
CA PRO A 156 -4.09 -11.01 14.16
C PRO A 156 -2.78 -11.63 13.64
N SER A 157 -2.73 -12.01 12.36
CA SER A 157 -1.60 -12.71 11.76
C SER A 157 -0.56 -11.79 11.12
N VAL A 158 -0.87 -10.49 10.96
CA VAL A 158 0.02 -9.53 10.30
C VAL A 158 1.22 -9.26 11.20
N ARG A 159 2.40 -9.65 10.72
CA ARG A 159 3.69 -9.47 11.39
C ARG A 159 4.52 -8.36 10.75
N ASN A 160 4.30 -8.09 9.47
CA ASN A 160 5.03 -7.07 8.72
C ASN A 160 4.02 -6.06 8.17
N LEU A 161 4.07 -4.84 8.68
CA LEU A 161 3.18 -3.75 8.26
C LEU A 161 4.02 -2.64 7.62
N HIS A 162 3.70 -2.33 6.38
CA HIS A 162 4.32 -1.25 5.62
C HIS A 162 3.26 -0.24 5.25
N ILE A 163 3.47 1.02 5.61
CA ILE A 163 2.53 2.11 5.33
C ILE A 163 3.17 3.10 4.38
N GLN A 164 2.48 3.37 3.27
CA GLN A 164 2.88 4.32 2.23
C GLN A 164 1.74 5.30 1.95
N GLY A 165 2.01 6.60 1.79
CA GLY A 165 1.03 7.55 1.27
C GLY A 165 1.24 9.02 1.64
N GLN A 166 0.61 9.89 0.84
CA GLN A 166 0.75 11.35 0.81
C GLN A 166 -0.05 12.11 1.87
N VAL A 167 -1.06 11.47 2.48
CA VAL A 167 -1.97 12.15 3.42
C VAL A 167 -2.39 11.17 4.49
N SER A 168 -1.74 11.22 5.64
CA SER A 168 -2.04 10.44 6.81
C SER A 168 -2.43 11.32 7.99
N ILE A 169 -3.64 11.12 8.51
CA ILE A 169 -4.04 11.71 9.78
C ILE A 169 -3.62 10.72 10.87
N ARG A 170 -2.95 11.19 11.94
CA ARG A 170 -2.55 10.39 13.13
C ARG A 170 -3.64 9.42 13.62
N ARG A 171 -4.91 9.85 13.55
CA ARG A 171 -6.09 9.05 13.88
C ARG A 171 -6.20 7.76 13.05
N HIS A 172 -5.91 7.81 11.74
CA HIS A 172 -5.99 6.64 10.88
C HIS A 172 -4.84 5.66 11.11
N LEU A 173 -3.63 6.18 11.37
CA LEU A 173 -2.50 5.34 11.77
C LEU A 173 -2.83 4.58 13.06
N LYS A 174 -3.35 5.26 14.10
CA LYS A 174 -3.79 4.59 15.34
C LYS A 174 -4.84 3.50 15.07
N LYS A 175 -5.83 3.78 14.20
CA LYS A 175 -6.85 2.79 13.82
C LYS A 175 -6.24 1.57 13.11
N CYS A 176 -5.34 1.76 12.16
CA CYS A 176 -4.64 0.68 11.47
C CYS A 176 -3.81 -0.18 12.45
N LEU A 177 -3.01 0.46 13.31
CA LEU A 177 -2.21 -0.22 14.32
C LEU A 177 -3.07 -0.95 15.36
N SER A 178 -4.23 -0.38 15.74
CA SER A 178 -5.18 -1.04 16.64
C SER A 178 -5.81 -2.30 16.02
N ALA A 179 -5.96 -2.32 14.70
CA ALA A 179 -6.47 -3.48 13.97
C ALA A 179 -5.43 -4.60 13.86
N CYS A 180 -4.13 -4.30 13.97
CA CYS A 180 -3.08 -5.30 14.13
C CYS A 180 -3.12 -5.86 15.56
N THR A 181 -4.01 -6.83 15.79
CA THR A 181 -4.31 -7.38 17.13
C THR A 181 -3.26 -8.36 17.63
N GLY A 182 -2.45 -8.94 16.75
CA GLY A 182 -1.33 -9.82 17.08
C GLY A 182 0.01 -9.10 17.25
N PRO A 183 1.12 -9.87 17.38
CA PRO A 183 2.47 -9.32 17.47
C PRO A 183 2.95 -8.81 16.10
N LEU A 184 3.50 -7.60 16.10
CA LEU A 184 4.14 -7.01 14.93
C LEU A 184 5.66 -7.18 15.03
N SER A 185 6.30 -7.78 14.03
CA SER A 185 7.75 -7.98 13.96
C SER A 185 8.45 -6.86 13.22
N THR A 186 7.84 -6.35 12.15
CA THR A 186 8.40 -5.29 11.31
C THR A 186 7.36 -4.21 11.08
N PHE A 187 7.75 -2.96 11.30
CA PHE A 187 6.96 -1.79 10.96
C PHE A 187 7.77 -0.87 10.05
N SER A 188 7.14 -0.45 8.95
CA SER A 188 7.71 0.53 8.04
C SER A 188 6.70 1.64 7.76
N TYR A 189 7.18 2.87 7.77
CA TYR A 189 6.38 4.05 7.54
C TYR A 189 7.14 5.07 6.69
N THR A 190 6.53 5.50 5.60
CA THR A 190 6.99 6.66 4.83
C THR A 190 6.13 7.85 5.21
N ALA A 191 6.71 8.75 6.00
CA ALA A 191 6.10 9.98 6.48
C ALA A 191 6.14 11.06 5.40
N GLU A 192 4.99 11.39 4.84
CA GLU A 192 4.84 12.51 3.91
C GLU A 192 4.18 13.73 4.57
N ASP A 193 3.54 13.55 5.73
CA ASP A 193 2.82 14.63 6.45
C ASP A 193 2.75 14.54 7.99
N ILE A 194 3.07 13.39 8.61
CA ILE A 194 3.14 13.23 10.09
C ILE A 194 4.61 13.22 10.56
N GLU A 195 4.90 13.83 11.70
CA GLU A 195 6.22 13.72 12.34
C GLU A 195 6.53 12.30 12.82
N ILE A 196 7.80 11.88 12.72
CA ILE A 196 8.25 10.57 13.20
C ILE A 196 7.96 10.34 14.69
N SER A 197 8.06 11.38 15.51
CA SER A 197 7.72 11.34 16.93
C SER A 197 6.28 10.87 17.15
N ASP A 198 5.32 11.45 16.41
CA ASP A 198 3.91 11.07 16.45
C ASP A 198 3.67 9.62 15.97
N VAL A 199 4.43 9.17 14.97
CA VAL A 199 4.38 7.77 14.48
C VAL A 199 4.79 6.81 15.59
N ILE A 200 5.90 7.10 16.29
CA ILE A 200 6.39 6.27 17.39
C ILE A 200 5.41 6.28 18.56
N GLU A 201 4.81 7.42 18.91
CA GLU A 201 3.76 7.48 19.92
C GLU A 201 2.52 6.63 19.54
N CYS A 202 2.26 6.44 18.25
CA CYS A 202 1.18 5.55 17.81
C CYS A 202 1.55 4.07 17.92
N LEU A 203 2.83 3.72 18.03
CA LEU A 203 3.32 2.35 18.24
C LEU A 203 3.32 1.92 19.71
N ASP A 204 2.97 2.82 20.64
CA ASP A 204 2.91 2.56 22.08
C ASP A 204 1.75 1.60 22.44
N TYR A 205 1.98 0.32 22.15
CA TYR A 205 1.13 -0.78 22.50
C TYR A 205 2.00 -1.87 23.11
N ALA A 206 1.63 -2.34 24.31
CA ALA A 206 2.38 -3.37 25.05
C ALA A 206 2.71 -4.62 24.21
N ARG A 207 1.82 -5.01 23.29
CA ARG A 207 2.04 -6.15 22.38
C ARG A 207 3.19 -5.92 21.39
N PHE A 208 3.47 -4.68 21.00
CA PHE A 208 4.56 -4.33 20.09
C PHE A 208 5.90 -4.19 20.83
N HIS A 209 5.88 -3.78 22.10
CA HIS A 209 7.07 -3.61 22.94
C HIS A 209 7.92 -4.88 23.07
N THR A 210 7.28 -6.05 22.96
CA THR A 210 7.94 -7.35 23.10
C THR A 210 8.04 -8.14 21.80
N SER A 211 7.56 -7.59 20.68
CA SER A 211 7.56 -8.29 19.38
C SER A 211 8.29 -7.56 18.26
N LEU A 212 8.34 -6.22 18.31
CA LEU A 212 8.90 -5.42 17.22
C LEU A 212 10.41 -5.61 17.16
N GLU A 213 10.90 -6.14 16.04
CA GLU A 213 12.32 -6.41 15.79
C GLU A 213 12.94 -5.38 14.86
N SER A 214 12.16 -4.84 13.92
CA SER A 214 12.63 -3.90 12.91
C SER A 214 11.69 -2.70 12.75
N LEU A 215 12.27 -1.50 12.77
CA LEU A 215 11.56 -0.23 12.62
C LEU A 215 12.19 0.59 11.49
N TYR A 216 11.42 0.85 10.43
CA TYR A 216 11.86 1.62 9.27
C TYR A 216 11.03 2.88 9.12
N LEU A 217 11.62 4.03 9.43
CA LEU A 217 10.97 5.32 9.35
C LEU A 217 11.68 6.15 8.27
N LEU A 218 10.91 6.56 7.27
CA LEU A 218 11.34 7.44 6.20
C LEU A 218 10.54 8.71 6.32
N GLN A 219 11.14 9.86 6.03
CA GLN A 219 10.43 11.13 6.02
C GLN A 219 10.74 11.93 4.77
N ARG A 220 9.67 12.38 4.11
CA ARG A 220 9.66 13.12 2.86
C ARG A 220 8.89 14.44 3.02
N LEU A 221 8.90 15.04 4.22
CA LEU A 221 8.28 16.35 4.41
C LEU A 221 8.96 17.36 3.48
N GLU A 222 8.15 18.03 2.65
CA GLU A 222 8.61 19.10 1.75
C GLU A 222 8.87 20.43 2.49
N SER A 223 8.52 20.53 3.78
CA SER A 223 8.57 21.81 4.50
C SER A 223 9.89 22.00 5.28
N GLU A 224 10.70 22.95 4.82
CA GLU A 224 11.96 23.38 5.46
C GLU A 224 11.78 24.11 6.80
N SER A 225 10.54 24.45 7.18
CA SER A 225 10.24 25.32 8.33
C SER A 225 9.82 24.59 9.61
N LEU A 226 9.70 23.26 9.60
CA LEU A 226 9.22 22.51 10.76
C LEU A 226 10.38 22.20 11.72
N VAL A 227 10.29 22.77 12.92
CA VAL A 227 11.12 22.37 14.07
C VAL A 227 10.80 20.92 14.40
N MET A 228 11.67 20.00 13.98
CA MET A 228 11.48 18.57 14.21
C MET A 228 11.55 18.26 15.71
N LYS A 229 10.54 17.56 16.21
CA LYS A 229 10.57 17.04 17.59
C LYS A 229 11.61 15.93 17.71
N PRO A 230 12.32 15.85 18.87
CA PRO A 230 13.21 14.74 19.14
C PRO A 230 12.44 13.41 19.20
N ILE A 231 13.16 12.33 18.93
CA ILE A 231 12.63 10.97 18.92
C ILE A 231 12.29 10.56 20.36
N PRO A 232 11.06 10.09 20.64
CA PRO A 232 10.72 9.58 21.96
C PRO A 232 11.49 8.29 22.27
N SER A 233 11.67 7.97 23.55
CA SER A 233 12.42 6.78 23.97
C SER A 233 11.82 5.49 23.40
N LEU A 234 12.66 4.68 22.77
CA LEU A 234 12.36 3.36 22.24
C LEU A 234 12.76 2.23 23.21
N LYS A 235 13.16 2.55 24.45
CA LYS A 235 13.61 1.57 25.45
C LYS A 235 12.55 0.53 25.82
N LEU A 236 11.26 0.83 25.63
CA LEU A 236 10.17 -0.12 25.84
C LEU A 236 10.19 -1.26 24.80
N PHE A 237 10.77 -1.06 23.61
CA PHE A 237 10.83 -2.05 22.54
C PHE A 237 12.01 -3.03 22.73
N THR A 238 11.88 -3.91 23.72
CA THR A 238 12.92 -4.86 24.19
C THR A 238 13.42 -5.88 23.15
N LYS A 239 12.72 -6.06 22.03
CA LYS A 239 13.14 -6.94 20.92
C LYS A 239 13.66 -6.18 19.70
N LEU A 240 13.66 -4.85 19.72
CA LEU A 240 14.03 -4.02 18.59
C LEU A 240 15.53 -4.14 18.33
N LYS A 241 15.90 -4.71 17.19
CA LYS A 241 17.29 -4.96 16.78
C LYS A 241 17.72 -4.03 15.65
N THR A 242 16.79 -3.67 14.78
CA THR A 242 17.07 -2.92 13.55
C THR A 242 16.27 -1.63 13.54
N ILE A 243 16.96 -0.52 13.36
CA ILE A 243 16.35 0.80 13.27
C ILE A 243 16.90 1.53 12.05
N PHE A 244 15.99 2.14 11.32
CA PHE A 244 16.28 3.00 10.19
C PHE A 244 15.47 4.29 10.35
N ILE A 245 16.14 5.42 10.46
CA ILE A 245 15.52 6.72 10.79
C ILE A 245 16.17 7.83 9.94
N PRO A 246 15.45 8.90 9.58
CA PRO A 246 16.03 10.03 8.87
C PRO A 246 17.02 10.81 9.74
N THR A 247 18.11 11.30 9.13
CA THR A 247 19.18 12.05 9.82
C THR A 247 18.69 13.26 10.58
N ASP A 248 17.64 13.91 10.10
CA ASP A 248 17.23 15.23 10.55
C ASP A 248 16.61 15.24 11.95
N HIS A 249 16.21 14.07 12.46
CA HIS A 249 15.70 13.89 13.83
C HIS A 249 16.80 13.71 14.87
N ILE A 250 18.04 13.61 14.43
CA ILE A 250 19.20 13.47 15.29
C ILE A 250 20.00 14.74 15.08
N SER A 251 19.82 15.69 16.00
CA SER A 251 20.42 17.02 15.92
C SER A 251 21.93 16.91 15.66
N THR A 252 22.38 17.24 14.45
CA THR A 252 23.80 17.18 14.08
C THR A 252 24.60 18.33 14.67
N SER A 253 23.94 19.36 15.21
CA SER A 253 24.56 20.55 15.82
C SER A 253 24.96 20.36 17.29
N SER A 254 24.46 19.32 17.98
CA SER A 254 24.83 19.01 19.37
C SER A 254 24.91 17.51 19.58
N LEU A 255 25.76 16.85 18.79
CA LEU A 255 26.05 15.41 18.87
C LEU A 255 26.77 15.06 20.20
N GLU A 256 26.13 15.34 21.33
CA GLU A 256 26.39 14.61 22.55
C GLU A 256 25.74 13.23 22.35
N ALA A 257 26.58 12.28 21.92
CA ALA A 257 26.31 10.84 21.92
C ALA A 257 25.45 10.29 23.08
N PRO A 258 25.47 10.82 24.33
CA PRO A 258 24.52 10.41 25.38
C PRO A 258 23.04 10.44 24.99
N GLN A 259 22.58 11.35 24.11
CA GLN A 259 21.15 11.45 23.79
C GLN A 259 20.59 10.22 23.06
N LEU A 260 21.40 9.55 22.22
CA LEU A 260 20.94 8.38 21.47
C LEU A 260 20.89 7.13 22.36
N VAL A 261 21.82 7.01 23.31
CA VAL A 261 21.85 5.93 24.32
C VAL A 261 20.64 6.03 25.25
N ASP A 262 20.15 7.24 25.49
CA ASP A 262 18.96 7.47 26.29
C ASP A 262 17.64 7.13 25.57
N VAL A 263 17.65 7.21 24.24
CA VAL A 263 16.50 6.92 23.39
C VAL A 263 16.46 5.44 22.98
N LEU A 264 17.58 4.85 22.59
CA LEU A 264 17.61 3.51 22.00
C LEU A 264 17.63 2.40 23.05
N PRO A 265 17.00 1.23 22.77
CA PRO A 265 17.16 0.06 23.61
C PRO A 265 18.57 -0.55 23.43
N SER A 266 19.06 -1.26 24.45
CA SER A 266 20.44 -1.78 24.46
C SER A 266 20.70 -2.95 23.51
N ASN A 267 19.66 -3.56 22.95
CA ASN A 267 19.73 -4.75 22.10
C ASN A 267 19.76 -4.44 20.59
N ILE A 268 20.05 -3.18 20.22
CA ILE A 268 20.18 -2.76 18.83
C ILE A 268 21.44 -3.36 18.20
N THR A 269 21.29 -4.03 17.07
CA THR A 269 22.38 -4.62 16.29
C THR A 269 22.61 -3.92 14.95
N SER A 270 21.61 -3.19 14.45
CA SER A 270 21.70 -2.45 13.20
C SER A 270 21.03 -1.09 13.33
N PHE A 271 21.78 -0.03 13.04
CA PHE A 271 21.30 1.35 13.07
C PHE A 271 21.69 2.04 11.77
N THR A 272 20.72 2.67 11.11
CA THR A 272 20.92 3.34 9.83
C THR A 272 20.27 4.71 9.83
N LEU A 273 21.06 5.69 9.42
CA LEU A 273 20.64 7.07 9.24
C LEU A 273 20.48 7.37 7.76
N VAL A 274 19.36 7.97 7.38
CA VAL A 274 19.07 8.29 5.99
C VAL A 274 18.85 9.76 5.78
N ARG A 275 19.59 10.32 4.83
CA ARG A 275 19.45 11.72 4.48
C ARG A 275 18.16 11.95 3.70
N ARG A 276 17.52 13.09 3.94
CA ARG A 276 16.27 13.52 3.29
C ARG A 276 16.36 13.55 1.76
N ASP A 277 17.53 13.89 1.23
CA ASP A 277 17.81 14.05 -0.20
C ASP A 277 18.10 12.74 -0.94
N THR A 278 18.05 11.59 -0.25
CA THR A 278 18.26 10.30 -0.90
C THR A 278 16.97 9.93 -1.66
N PRO A 279 16.97 9.85 -3.01
CA PRO A 279 15.82 9.36 -3.75
C PRO A 279 15.72 7.86 -3.45
N VAL A 280 14.82 7.51 -2.54
CA VAL A 280 14.55 6.10 -2.26
C VAL A 280 13.22 5.73 -2.89
N ASP A 281 13.28 5.21 -4.11
CA ASP A 281 12.21 4.35 -4.64
C ASP A 281 12.26 3.06 -3.83
N PHE A 282 11.60 3.07 -2.66
CA PHE A 282 11.53 1.92 -1.78
C PHE A 282 10.65 0.85 -2.43
N THR A 283 11.28 0.02 -3.26
CA THR A 283 10.59 -1.11 -3.89
C THR A 283 10.40 -2.23 -2.87
N MET A 284 9.45 -3.12 -3.14
CA MET A 284 9.22 -4.30 -2.30
C MET A 284 10.45 -5.23 -2.28
N GLU A 285 11.32 -5.17 -3.31
CA GLU A 285 12.64 -5.81 -3.29
C GLU A 285 13.56 -5.22 -2.21
N ASP A 286 13.52 -3.92 -1.97
CA ASP A 286 14.37 -3.27 -0.96
C ASP A 286 13.87 -3.55 0.45
N LEU A 287 12.55 -3.60 0.66
CA LEU A 287 11.96 -4.07 1.92
C LEU A 287 12.22 -5.58 2.16
N GLN A 288 12.20 -6.40 1.10
CA GLN A 288 12.59 -7.81 1.19
C GLN A 288 14.09 -8.01 1.41
N ARG A 289 14.94 -7.16 0.82
CA ARG A 289 16.39 -7.17 1.08
C ARG A 289 16.65 -6.81 2.54
N LEU A 290 16.02 -5.75 3.06
CA LEU A 290 16.17 -5.32 4.46
C LEU A 290 15.68 -6.33 5.48
N THR A 291 14.66 -7.13 5.14
CA THR A 291 14.15 -8.21 6.01
C THR A 291 14.91 -9.53 5.86
N LYS A 292 15.69 -9.71 4.78
CA LYS A 292 16.49 -10.94 4.50
C LYS A 292 17.99 -10.79 4.76
N THR A 293 18.54 -9.58 4.84
CA THR A 293 19.98 -9.39 5.09
C THR A 293 20.32 -9.59 6.56
N LYS A 294 21.14 -10.62 6.86
CA LYS A 294 21.95 -10.64 8.08
C LYS A 294 22.78 -9.35 8.17
N PRO A 295 23.09 -8.85 9.39
CA PRO A 295 23.83 -7.62 9.61
C PRO A 295 25.27 -7.81 9.13
N THR A 296 25.47 -7.63 7.84
CA THR A 296 26.77 -7.57 7.19
C THR A 296 26.66 -6.39 6.24
N ALA A 297 27.48 -5.38 6.56
CA ALA A 297 27.79 -4.15 5.83
C ALA A 297 26.91 -3.87 4.59
N PHE A 298 26.21 -2.73 4.63
CA PHE A 298 25.61 -2.13 3.45
C PHE A 298 26.58 -2.22 2.26
N ALA A 299 26.18 -2.95 1.21
CA ALA A 299 26.70 -2.64 -0.11
C ALA A 299 26.29 -1.20 -0.38
N SER A 300 27.29 -0.34 -0.58
CA SER A 300 27.10 1.08 -0.87
C SER A 300 26.00 1.25 -1.93
N PRO A 301 25.14 2.28 -1.82
CA PRO A 301 24.20 2.60 -2.88
C PRO A 301 24.99 2.70 -4.19
N ARG A 302 24.52 1.99 -5.23
CA ARG A 302 25.04 2.19 -6.58
C ARG A 302 24.70 3.61 -6.97
N VAL A 303 25.65 4.51 -6.76
CA VAL A 303 25.69 5.80 -7.42
C VAL A 303 25.87 5.50 -8.90
N THR A 304 24.78 5.39 -9.66
CA THR A 304 24.86 5.72 -11.07
C THR A 304 25.22 7.20 -11.10
N LYS A 305 26.49 7.50 -11.35
CA LYS A 305 26.91 8.85 -11.70
C LYS A 305 25.99 9.29 -12.84
N ALA A 306 25.14 10.28 -12.58
CA ALA A 306 24.70 11.17 -13.64
C ALA A 306 26.00 11.83 -14.14
N SER A 307 26.55 11.30 -15.22
CA SER A 307 27.60 11.98 -15.97
C SER A 307 27.00 13.28 -16.50
N GLU A 308 27.39 14.38 -15.86
CA GLU A 308 27.85 15.61 -16.50
C GLU A 308 27.23 15.90 -17.86
N GLU A 309 26.11 16.62 -17.88
CA GLU A 309 25.81 17.52 -18.98
C GLU A 309 24.85 18.62 -18.53
N LYS A 310 25.42 19.66 -17.90
CA LYS A 310 24.91 21.03 -17.93
C LYS A 310 25.91 21.97 -17.26
N GLU A 311 26.78 22.56 -18.08
CA GLU A 311 27.12 23.99 -17.99
C GLU A 311 28.06 24.37 -19.16
N ARG A 312 27.47 24.88 -20.24
CA ARG A 312 28.09 25.99 -20.98
C ARG A 312 27.14 27.18 -20.88
N VAL A 313 27.40 27.97 -19.86
CA VAL A 313 27.47 29.44 -19.83
C VAL A 313 26.98 30.15 -21.10
N GLY A 314 26.08 31.12 -20.91
CA GLY A 314 25.92 32.23 -21.87
C GLY A 314 24.56 32.90 -21.88
N LEU A 315 24.18 33.59 -20.80
CA LEU A 315 23.19 34.67 -20.84
C LEU A 315 23.92 35.95 -21.28
N ASP A 316 23.53 36.50 -22.44
CA ASP A 316 23.04 37.89 -22.57
C ASP A 316 23.33 38.55 -23.95
N TYR A 317 22.41 39.45 -24.30
CA TYR A 317 22.46 40.57 -25.25
C TYR A 317 21.82 40.44 -26.66
N LEU A 318 20.59 40.98 -26.73
CA LEU A 318 20.15 42.12 -27.58
C LEU A 318 20.43 42.13 -29.11
N TRP A 319 19.32 42.06 -29.86
CA TRP A 319 18.94 42.77 -31.11
C TRP A 319 20.03 43.47 -31.94
N ALA A 320 20.14 43.11 -33.23
CA ALA A 320 19.81 43.97 -34.39
C ALA A 320 20.18 43.31 -35.73
N ALA A 321 19.46 43.74 -36.77
CA ALA A 321 19.51 43.34 -38.17
C ALA A 321 20.90 43.43 -38.83
N SER A 322 21.13 42.62 -39.88
CA SER A 322 21.23 43.08 -41.29
C SER A 322 21.87 42.02 -42.21
N ASP A 323 21.16 41.73 -43.30
CA ASP A 323 21.56 41.48 -44.69
C ASP A 323 22.81 40.66 -45.11
N SER A 324 22.56 39.97 -46.24
CA SER A 324 23.45 39.55 -47.34
C SER A 324 24.27 38.27 -47.12
N ARG A 325 24.21 37.22 -47.95
CA ARG A 325 23.81 37.05 -49.37
C ARG A 325 23.11 35.71 -49.58
#